data_AF-A0AAF0JFA5-F1
#
_entry.id   AF-A0AAF0JFA5-F1
#
_cell.length_a   1.000
_cell.length_b   1.000
_cell.length_c   1.000
_cell.angle_alpha   90.00
_cell.angle_beta   90.00
_cell.angle_gamma   90.00
#
_symmetry.space_group_name_H-M   'P 1'
#
loop_
_entity.id
_entity.type
_entity.pdbx_description
1 polymer ?
#
loop_
_entity_poly.entity_id
_entity_poly.type
_entity_poly.pdbx_seq_one_letter_code
_entity_poly.pdbx_strand_id
1 'polypeptide(L)'
;MHNGQISKFSKIKRRLLAALPERLFLWPQGHTDSEWAFALFLSHLENPESTNEFGHKKLKEAMLKTIQDLNLWSREAGIEEPSLMNFCVTDGQSIVCTRYVSSKVDEAASLYFSTGTSFYEYSEGAYRMVKADRRQKIVVVASEPLTFEKGMQNILPSGLDGSPIEYHTLYNIEHECIAVPYH
;
A
#
# COMPACT_ATOMS: atom_id res chain seq x y z
N MET A 1 1.14 0.29 -6.29
CA MET A 1 -0.22 0.84 -6.50
C MET A 1 -0.63 1.71 -5.32
N HIS A 2 -1.57 2.62 -5.54
CA HIS A 2 -2.18 3.46 -4.51
C HIS A 2 -3.69 3.50 -4.78
N ASN A 3 -4.50 3.14 -3.79
CA ASN A 3 -5.94 3.36 -3.80
C ASN A 3 -6.28 4.43 -2.75
N GLY A 4 -6.83 5.55 -3.21
CA GLY A 4 -7.12 6.70 -2.37
C GLY A 4 -6.59 7.99 -3.00
N GLN A 5 -6.39 8.99 -2.14
CA GLN A 5 -5.96 10.32 -2.55
C GLN A 5 -5.19 10.99 -1.41
N ILE A 6 -4.16 11.73 -1.79
CA ILE A 6 -3.49 12.67 -0.89
C ILE A 6 -4.20 14.02 -1.01
N SER A 7 -4.92 14.39 0.04
CA SER A 7 -5.79 15.57 0.04
C SER A 7 -5.00 16.85 -0.21
N LYS A 8 -5.53 17.68 -1.10
CA LYS A 8 -4.92 18.95 -1.54
C LYS A 8 -3.43 18.82 -1.90
N PHE A 9 -3.05 17.73 -2.57
CA PHE A 9 -1.65 17.43 -2.93
C PHE A 9 -0.89 18.61 -3.55
N SER A 10 -1.56 19.45 -4.35
CA SER A 10 -0.96 20.66 -4.95
C SER A 10 -0.32 21.61 -3.94
N LYS A 11 -0.83 21.69 -2.71
CA LYS A 11 -0.27 22.52 -1.63
C LYS A 11 1.06 21.98 -1.09
N ILE A 12 1.24 20.66 -1.07
CA ILE A 12 2.47 20.02 -0.55
C ILE A 12 3.43 19.57 -1.66
N LYS A 13 2.99 19.55 -2.92
CA LYS A 13 3.78 19.08 -4.07
C LYS A 13 5.16 19.74 -4.12
N ARG A 14 5.23 21.07 -3.98
CA ARG A 14 6.52 21.79 -3.99
C ARG A 14 7.46 21.33 -2.88
N ARG A 15 6.93 21.05 -1.69
CA ARG A 15 7.70 20.56 -0.54
C ARG A 15 8.22 19.15 -0.79
N LEU A 16 7.38 18.27 -1.34
CA LEU A 16 7.76 16.91 -1.74
C LEU A 16 8.87 16.93 -2.78
N LEU A 17 8.71 17.71 -3.85
CA LEU A 17 9.73 17.83 -4.91
C LEU A 17 11.09 18.26 -4.37
N ALA A 18 11.11 19.20 -3.41
CA ALA A 18 12.34 19.66 -2.79
C ALA A 18 12.99 18.65 -1.84
N ALA A 19 12.25 17.63 -1.39
CA ALA A 19 12.77 16.56 -0.54
C ALA A 19 13.37 15.41 -1.36
N LEU A 20 13.04 15.30 -2.65
CA LEU A 20 13.53 14.23 -3.51
C LEU A 20 14.98 14.46 -3.95
N PRO A 21 15.81 13.40 -4.00
CA PRO A 21 17.08 13.47 -4.71
C PRO A 21 16.83 13.65 -6.21
N GLU A 22 17.74 14.33 -6.91
CA GLU A 22 17.61 14.69 -8.33
C GLU A 22 17.18 13.50 -9.22
N ARG A 23 17.79 12.33 -9.02
CA ARG A 23 17.45 11.12 -9.80
C ARG A 23 15.97 10.74 -9.70
N LEU A 24 15.36 10.81 -8.51
CA LEU A 24 13.97 10.45 -8.28
C LEU A 24 13.01 11.59 -8.61
N PHE A 25 13.49 12.83 -8.58
CA PHE A 25 12.72 13.99 -9.03
C PHE A 25 12.37 13.89 -10.53
N LEU A 26 13.26 13.30 -11.35
CA LEU A 26 13.09 13.16 -12.80
C LEU A 26 12.33 11.88 -13.22
N TRP A 27 12.05 10.97 -12.29
CA TRP A 27 11.43 9.67 -12.61
C TRP A 27 9.94 9.74 -12.96
N PRO A 28 9.08 10.43 -12.17
CA PRO A 28 7.65 10.51 -12.47
C PRO A 28 7.39 11.06 -13.87
N GLN A 29 6.53 10.36 -14.62
CA GLN A 29 6.15 10.73 -16.00
C GLN A 29 4.77 11.41 -16.03
N GLY A 30 3.98 11.20 -14.98
CA GLY A 30 2.65 11.76 -14.80
C GLY A 30 2.61 12.89 -13.78
N HIS A 31 1.39 13.19 -13.35
CA HIS A 31 1.10 14.30 -12.42
C HIS A 31 0.28 13.86 -11.21
N THR A 32 0.06 12.55 -11.06
CA THR A 32 -0.74 11.98 -9.97
C THR A 32 0.04 12.06 -8.66
N ASP A 33 -0.69 12.27 -7.56
CA ASP A 33 -0.16 12.17 -6.20
C ASP A 33 0.52 10.81 -5.94
N SER A 34 0.00 9.75 -6.56
CA SER A 34 0.43 8.37 -6.44
C SER A 34 1.85 8.15 -6.97
N GLU A 35 2.19 8.72 -8.14
CA GLU A 35 3.57 8.64 -8.67
C GLU A 35 4.56 9.40 -7.78
N TRP A 36 4.17 10.59 -7.32
CA TRP A 36 5.04 11.39 -6.46
C TRP A 36 5.22 10.78 -5.07
N ALA A 37 4.19 10.17 -4.50
CA ALA A 37 4.28 9.38 -3.28
C ALA A 37 5.19 8.17 -3.45
N PHE A 38 5.16 7.51 -4.62
CA PHE A 38 6.06 6.42 -4.92
C PHE A 38 7.52 6.87 -5.06
N ALA A 39 7.79 8.02 -5.71
CA ALA A 39 9.12 8.60 -5.75
C ALA A 39 9.65 8.94 -4.35
N LEU A 40 8.79 9.47 -3.46
CA LEU A 40 9.13 9.71 -2.06
C LEU A 40 9.45 8.42 -1.31
N PHE A 41 8.63 7.38 -1.49
CA PHE A 41 8.91 6.05 -0.95
C PHE A 41 10.28 5.52 -1.36
N LEU A 42 10.62 5.59 -2.65
CA LEU A 42 11.92 5.16 -3.16
C LEU A 42 13.07 5.98 -2.56
N SER A 43 12.84 7.25 -2.24
CA SER A 43 13.87 8.11 -1.62
C SER A 43 14.25 7.67 -0.20
N HIS A 44 13.39 6.90 0.47
CA HIS A 44 13.66 6.35 1.80
C HIS A 44 14.35 4.98 1.75
N LEU A 45 14.56 4.40 0.56
CA LEU A 45 15.38 3.21 0.37
C LEU A 45 16.84 3.61 0.12
N GLU A 46 17.79 2.85 0.69
CA GLU A 46 19.23 3.14 0.54
C GLU A 46 19.69 3.08 -0.92
N ASN A 47 19.25 2.05 -1.65
CA ASN A 47 19.55 1.86 -3.06
C ASN A 47 18.27 1.43 -3.81
N PRO A 48 17.39 2.38 -4.20
CA PRO A 48 16.10 2.06 -4.83
C PRO A 48 16.22 1.38 -6.19
N GLU A 49 17.38 1.46 -6.84
CA GLU A 49 17.67 0.83 -8.14
C GLU A 49 18.25 -0.58 -7.99
N SER A 50 18.44 -1.05 -6.76
CA SER A 50 18.90 -2.40 -6.49
C SER A 50 17.96 -3.44 -7.11
N THR A 51 18.53 -4.39 -7.85
CA THR A 51 17.82 -5.58 -8.31
C THR A 51 17.70 -6.66 -7.23
N ASN A 52 18.40 -6.48 -6.09
CA ASN A 52 18.27 -7.36 -4.94
C ASN A 52 17.01 -7.02 -4.14
N GLU A 53 16.45 -8.04 -3.51
CA GLU A 53 15.34 -7.91 -2.57
C GLU A 53 15.72 -6.98 -1.40
N PHE A 54 14.77 -6.12 -1.02
CA PHE A 54 14.90 -5.27 0.16
C PHE A 54 14.44 -5.99 1.42
N GLY A 55 13.46 -6.88 1.26
CA GLY A 55 12.78 -7.56 2.34
C GLY A 55 11.73 -6.69 3.03
N HIS A 56 10.71 -7.35 3.57
CA HIS A 56 9.52 -6.70 4.11
C HIS A 56 9.80 -5.61 5.18
N LYS A 57 10.87 -5.74 5.99
CA LYS A 57 11.21 -4.74 7.02
C LYS A 57 11.62 -3.40 6.42
N LYS A 58 12.49 -3.42 5.40
CA LYS A 58 12.97 -2.20 4.75
C LYS A 58 11.83 -1.53 3.97
N LEU A 59 11.04 -2.30 3.22
CA LEU A 59 9.86 -1.79 2.53
C LEU A 59 8.86 -1.14 3.50
N LYS A 60 8.62 -1.77 4.65
CA LYS A 60 7.76 -1.23 5.70
C LYS A 60 8.31 0.10 6.23
N GLU A 61 9.57 0.14 6.63
CA GLU A 61 10.19 1.36 7.18
C GLU A 61 10.17 2.52 6.17
N ALA A 62 10.43 2.25 4.90
CA ALA A 62 10.35 3.27 3.85
C ALA A 62 8.92 3.79 3.65
N MET A 63 7.93 2.89 3.59
CA MET A 63 6.53 3.29 3.45
C MET A 63 6.03 4.13 4.62
N LEU A 64 6.56 3.86 5.81
CA LEU A 64 6.24 4.63 7.00
C LEU A 64 6.77 6.04 7.03
N LYS A 65 8.04 6.20 6.66
CA LYS A 65 8.63 7.52 6.50
C LYS A 65 7.85 8.32 5.46
N THR A 66 7.44 7.67 4.38
CA THR A 66 6.59 8.28 3.33
C THR A 66 5.29 8.83 3.91
N ILE A 67 4.52 8.01 4.63
CA ILE A 67 3.25 8.43 5.25
C ILE A 67 3.48 9.52 6.31
N GLN A 68 4.54 9.41 7.09
CA GLN A 68 4.90 10.38 8.12
C GLN A 68 5.20 11.77 7.52
N ASP A 69 5.99 11.82 6.44
CA ASP A 69 6.36 13.05 5.76
C ASP A 69 5.13 13.70 5.10
N LEU A 70 4.30 12.92 4.41
CA LEU A 70 3.05 13.41 3.81
C LEU A 70 2.10 14.00 4.86
N ASN A 71 1.94 13.32 6.01
CA ASN A 71 1.14 13.83 7.12
C ASN A 71 1.72 15.10 7.74
N LEU A 72 3.06 15.15 7.91
CA LEU A 72 3.73 16.33 8.44
C LEU A 72 3.50 17.54 7.53
N TRP A 73 3.77 17.41 6.23
CA TRP A 73 3.60 18.51 5.28
C TRP A 73 2.14 18.92 5.13
N SER A 74 1.21 17.97 5.26
CA SER A 74 -0.22 18.29 5.25
C SER A 74 -0.62 19.15 6.44
N ARG A 75 -0.12 18.84 7.64
CA ARG A 75 -0.31 19.68 8.83
C ARG A 75 0.33 21.04 8.69
N GLU A 76 1.56 21.12 8.20
CA GLU A 76 2.28 22.39 7.96
C GLU A 76 1.56 23.28 6.95
N ALA A 77 0.89 22.68 5.96
CA ALA A 77 0.10 23.38 4.95
C ALA A 77 -1.34 23.71 5.39
N GLY A 78 -1.72 23.36 6.64
CA GLY A 78 -3.07 23.57 7.17
C GLY A 78 -4.16 22.83 6.39
N ILE A 79 -3.87 21.60 5.95
CA ILE A 79 -4.84 20.74 5.26
C ILE A 79 -5.63 19.98 6.32
N GLU A 80 -6.94 20.21 6.35
CA GLU A 80 -7.87 19.52 7.26
C GLU A 80 -8.56 18.33 6.57
N GLU A 81 -8.65 18.36 5.22
CA GLU A 81 -9.28 17.27 4.49
C GLU A 81 -8.46 15.97 4.61
N PRO A 82 -9.12 14.83 4.91
CA PRO A 82 -8.41 13.58 5.15
C PRO A 82 -7.80 13.00 3.87
N SER A 83 -6.61 12.43 3.98
CA SER A 83 -5.97 11.64 2.94
C SER A 83 -6.26 10.15 3.17
N LEU A 84 -6.56 9.45 2.09
CA LEU A 84 -6.70 7.99 2.07
C LEU A 84 -5.45 7.44 1.38
N MET A 85 -4.65 6.66 2.10
CA MET A 85 -3.33 6.21 1.64
C MET A 85 -3.22 4.69 1.72
N ASN A 86 -3.99 4.00 0.89
CA ASN A 86 -3.89 2.55 0.76
C ASN A 86 -2.85 2.20 -0.32
N PHE A 87 -1.60 2.09 0.11
CA PHE A 87 -0.49 1.72 -0.75
C PHE A 87 -0.31 0.21 -0.78
N CYS A 88 0.15 -0.30 -1.92
CA CYS A 88 0.71 -1.66 -2.02
C CYS A 88 1.97 -1.60 -2.88
N VAL A 89 3.09 -2.06 -2.31
CA VAL A 89 4.43 -2.06 -2.93
C VAL A 89 5.05 -3.43 -2.80
N THR A 90 5.91 -3.79 -3.76
CA THR A 90 6.62 -5.06 -3.82
C THR A 90 8.04 -4.86 -4.32
N ASP A 91 8.96 -5.71 -3.86
CA ASP A 91 10.31 -5.86 -4.43
C ASP A 91 10.45 -7.12 -5.29
N GLY A 92 9.33 -7.79 -5.61
CA GLY A 92 9.29 -9.06 -6.32
C GLY A 92 9.22 -10.27 -5.38
N GLN A 93 9.60 -10.13 -4.11
CA GLN A 93 9.57 -11.22 -3.13
C GLN A 93 8.70 -10.93 -1.91
N SER A 94 8.70 -9.68 -1.44
CA SER A 94 7.98 -9.19 -0.27
C SER A 94 6.95 -8.15 -0.67
N ILE A 95 5.84 -8.11 0.06
CA ILE A 95 4.76 -7.15 -0.19
C ILE A 95 4.42 -6.41 1.08
N VAL A 96 4.28 -5.09 0.95
CA VAL A 96 3.80 -4.23 2.02
C VAL A 96 2.56 -3.51 1.53
N CYS A 97 1.48 -3.66 2.31
CA CYS A 97 0.21 -2.97 2.09
C CYS A 97 -0.09 -2.04 3.27
N THR A 98 -0.71 -0.90 3.00
CA THR A 98 -1.24 0.00 4.02
C THR A 98 -2.74 0.14 3.85
N ARG A 99 -3.46 0.24 4.97
CA ARG A 99 -4.84 0.72 5.02
C ARG A 99 -4.88 1.90 5.99
N TYR A 100 -4.89 3.12 5.46
CA TYR A 100 -4.66 4.32 6.26
C TYR A 100 -5.55 5.49 5.85
N VAL A 101 -6.02 6.23 6.86
CA VAL A 101 -6.69 7.52 6.72
C VAL A 101 -6.08 8.52 7.69
N SER A 102 -5.86 9.76 7.24
CA SER A 102 -5.28 10.82 8.08
C SER A 102 -6.32 11.52 8.99
N SER A 103 -7.44 10.85 9.28
CA SER A 103 -8.52 11.33 10.15
C SER A 103 -8.62 10.47 11.41
N LYS A 104 -9.10 11.08 12.50
CA LYS A 104 -9.40 10.37 13.75
C LYS A 104 -10.82 9.82 13.81
N VAL A 105 -11.70 10.32 12.94
CA VAL A 105 -13.14 10.02 12.97
C VAL A 105 -13.64 9.30 11.73
N ASP A 106 -12.93 9.45 10.60
CA ASP A 106 -13.29 8.78 9.36
C ASP A 106 -12.68 7.39 9.30
N GLU A 107 -13.37 6.47 8.63
CA GLU A 107 -12.85 5.14 8.36
C GLU A 107 -11.98 5.14 7.10
N ALA A 108 -10.87 4.39 7.13
CA ALA A 108 -10.08 4.16 5.93
C ALA A 108 -10.87 3.33 4.91
N ALA A 109 -10.66 3.60 3.62
CA ALA A 109 -11.22 2.78 2.54
C ALA A 109 -10.86 1.30 2.76
N SER A 110 -11.79 0.40 2.47
CA SER A 110 -11.59 -1.03 2.71
C SER A 110 -10.42 -1.57 1.88
N LEU A 111 -9.68 -2.51 2.50
CA LEU A 111 -8.64 -3.27 1.84
C LEU A 111 -8.68 -4.68 2.41
N TYR A 112 -8.96 -5.65 1.56
CA TYR A 112 -9.11 -7.05 1.89
C TYR A 112 -7.85 -7.80 1.51
N PHE A 113 -7.53 -8.84 2.27
CA PHE A 113 -6.56 -9.83 1.88
C PHE A 113 -7.09 -11.25 2.07
N SER A 114 -6.68 -12.14 1.18
CA SER A 114 -6.88 -13.59 1.29
C SER A 114 -5.55 -14.30 1.09
N THR A 115 -5.39 -15.42 1.76
CA THR A 115 -4.22 -16.28 1.62
C THR A 115 -4.66 -17.72 1.41
N GLY A 116 -3.94 -18.48 0.58
CA GLY A 116 -4.31 -19.86 0.31
C GLY A 116 -3.28 -20.61 -0.53
N THR A 117 -3.66 -21.80 -0.98
CA THR A 117 -2.84 -22.71 -1.79
C THR A 117 -3.08 -22.53 -3.30
N SER A 118 -4.26 -22.09 -3.71
CA SER A 118 -4.60 -21.79 -5.11
C SER A 118 -5.70 -20.72 -5.22
N PHE A 119 -5.74 -20.01 -6.35
CA PHE A 119 -6.74 -19.00 -6.71
C PHE A 119 -7.20 -19.25 -8.13
N TYR A 120 -8.51 -19.38 -8.37
CA TYR A 120 -9.04 -19.55 -9.72
C TYR A 120 -10.47 -18.99 -9.82
N GLU A 121 -10.87 -18.68 -11.04
CA GLU A 121 -12.23 -18.34 -11.41
C GLU A 121 -13.08 -19.62 -11.46
N TYR A 122 -14.13 -19.70 -10.64
CA TYR A 122 -15.00 -20.88 -10.60
C TYR A 122 -16.33 -20.66 -11.34
N SER A 123 -16.66 -19.41 -11.63
CA SER A 123 -17.71 -18.97 -12.55
C SER A 123 -17.36 -17.58 -13.06
N GLU A 124 -17.96 -17.14 -14.17
CA GLU A 124 -17.69 -15.83 -14.78
C GLU A 124 -17.73 -14.68 -13.75
N GLY A 125 -16.60 -14.00 -13.58
CA GLY A 125 -16.43 -12.89 -12.64
C GLY A 125 -16.34 -13.29 -11.14
N ALA A 126 -16.40 -14.58 -10.82
CA ALA A 126 -16.35 -15.08 -9.45
C ALA A 126 -15.12 -15.95 -9.19
N TYR A 127 -14.32 -15.50 -8.23
CA TYR A 127 -13.05 -16.14 -7.89
C TYR A 127 -13.11 -16.79 -6.51
N ARG A 128 -12.36 -17.88 -6.35
CA ARG A 128 -12.25 -18.58 -5.07
C ARG A 128 -10.80 -18.77 -4.67
N MET A 129 -10.51 -18.40 -3.42
CA MET A 129 -9.29 -18.81 -2.74
C MET A 129 -9.50 -20.21 -2.13
N VAL A 130 -8.62 -21.16 -2.44
CA VAL A 130 -8.61 -22.48 -1.82
C VAL A 130 -7.52 -22.56 -0.76
N LYS A 131 -7.85 -23.10 0.42
CA LYS A 131 -6.92 -23.39 1.52
C LYS A 131 -6.88 -24.91 1.75
N ALA A 132 -6.14 -25.62 0.90
CA ALA A 132 -6.08 -27.09 0.97
C ALA A 132 -5.24 -27.59 2.16
N ASP A 133 -4.29 -26.79 2.64
CA ASP A 133 -3.46 -27.09 3.81
C ASP A 133 -3.07 -25.80 4.57
N ARG A 134 -2.16 -25.93 5.54
CA ARG A 134 -1.68 -24.78 6.35
C ARG A 134 -0.70 -23.86 5.59
N ARG A 135 -0.20 -24.26 4.42
CA ARG A 135 0.73 -23.45 3.63
C ARG A 135 -0.04 -22.32 2.96
N GLN A 136 0.57 -21.15 2.94
CA GLN A 136 0.07 -19.98 2.23
C GLN A 136 0.99 -19.75 1.04
N LYS A 137 0.54 -20.14 -0.15
CA LYS A 137 1.29 -19.99 -1.41
C LYS A 137 0.87 -18.77 -2.21
N ILE A 138 -0.35 -18.28 -2.00
CA ILE A 138 -0.90 -17.16 -2.75
C ILE A 138 -1.40 -16.14 -1.75
N VAL A 139 -1.12 -14.86 -2.04
CA VAL A 139 -1.82 -13.73 -1.43
C VAL A 139 -2.56 -12.98 -2.49
N VAL A 140 -3.81 -12.64 -2.18
CA VAL A 140 -4.62 -11.74 -2.99
C VAL A 140 -4.97 -10.55 -2.12
N VAL A 141 -4.68 -9.34 -2.61
CA VAL A 141 -5.05 -8.08 -1.96
C VAL A 141 -6.01 -7.34 -2.89
N ALA A 142 -7.15 -6.90 -2.37
CA ALA A 142 -8.21 -6.28 -3.15
C ALA A 142 -8.93 -5.19 -2.35
N SER A 143 -9.49 -4.19 -3.04
CA SER A 143 -10.23 -3.12 -2.36
C SER A 143 -11.66 -3.55 -1.99
N GLU A 144 -12.16 -4.61 -2.63
CA GLU A 144 -13.48 -5.19 -2.42
C GLU A 144 -13.37 -6.71 -2.18
N PRO A 145 -14.40 -7.33 -1.58
CA PRO A 145 -14.38 -8.77 -1.35
C PRO A 145 -14.45 -9.54 -2.67
N LEU A 146 -13.40 -10.30 -3.00
CA LEU A 146 -13.39 -11.18 -4.18
C LEU A 146 -14.14 -12.52 -3.95
N THR A 147 -14.53 -12.84 -2.72
CA THR A 147 -15.38 -13.98 -2.40
C THR A 147 -16.36 -13.63 -1.30
N PHE A 148 -17.59 -14.13 -1.43
CA PHE A 148 -18.66 -13.93 -0.45
C PHE A 148 -18.71 -15.06 0.60
N GLU A 149 -17.82 -16.05 0.52
CA GLU A 149 -17.73 -17.12 1.51
C GLU A 149 -17.12 -16.62 2.83
N LYS A 150 -17.92 -16.70 3.89
CA LYS A 150 -17.58 -16.24 5.24
C LYS A 150 -16.33 -16.96 5.74
N GLY A 151 -15.29 -16.19 6.13
CA GLY A 151 -14.02 -16.71 6.66
C GLY A 151 -12.90 -16.93 5.63
N MET A 152 -13.14 -16.64 4.34
CA MET A 152 -12.11 -16.73 3.30
C MET A 152 -11.30 -15.44 3.10
N GLN A 153 -11.80 -14.30 3.55
CA GLN A 153 -11.14 -13.00 3.41
C GLN A 153 -11.14 -12.23 4.73
N ASN A 154 -10.09 -11.47 4.95
CA ASN A 154 -9.92 -10.60 6.10
C ASN A 154 -9.81 -9.14 5.63
N ILE A 155 -10.43 -8.22 6.36
CA ILE A 155 -10.19 -6.79 6.18
C ILE A 155 -8.86 -6.46 6.87
N LEU A 156 -7.98 -5.74 6.19
CA LEU A 156 -6.77 -5.19 6.82
C LEU A 156 -7.20 -4.18 7.89
N PRO A 157 -6.63 -4.24 9.11
CA PRO A 157 -6.92 -3.25 10.14
C PRO A 157 -6.48 -1.87 9.66
N SER A 158 -7.25 -0.85 10.02
CA SER A 158 -6.86 0.55 9.84
C SER A 158 -5.99 0.98 11.02
N GLY A 159 -4.80 1.52 10.76
CA GLY A 159 -4.01 2.19 11.79
C GLY A 159 -4.64 3.54 12.13
N LEU A 160 -5.41 3.62 13.21
CA LEU A 160 -5.97 4.87 13.72
C LEU A 160 -4.97 5.55 14.66
N ASP A 161 -4.72 6.82 14.40
CA ASP A 161 -3.90 7.73 15.22
C ASP A 161 -2.39 7.45 15.26
N GLY A 162 -1.59 8.46 15.63
CA GLY A 162 -0.13 8.38 15.72
C GLY A 162 0.42 7.41 16.80
N SER A 163 -0.34 6.42 17.24
CA SER A 163 0.09 5.19 17.88
C SER A 163 0.88 4.32 16.89
N PRO A 164 1.67 3.32 17.35
CA PRO A 164 2.46 2.51 16.45
C PRO A 164 1.49 1.77 15.55
N ILE A 165 1.42 2.22 14.29
CA ILE A 165 0.61 1.65 13.21
C ILE A 165 0.55 0.14 13.41
N GLU A 166 -0.64 -0.41 13.58
CA GLU A 166 -0.79 -1.86 13.61
C GLU A 166 -0.60 -2.36 12.18
N TYR A 167 0.64 -2.71 11.87
CA TYR A 167 0.98 -3.35 10.61
C TYR A 167 0.57 -4.80 10.66
N HIS A 168 -0.01 -5.27 9.57
CA HIS A 168 0.18 -6.64 9.19
C HIS A 168 1.31 -6.70 8.17
N THR A 169 2.43 -7.25 8.61
CA THR A 169 3.33 -7.95 7.69
C THR A 169 2.49 -9.09 7.13
N LEU A 170 1.92 -8.92 5.95
CA LEU A 170 1.55 -10.07 5.13
C LEU A 170 2.89 -10.81 4.94
N TYR A 171 2.95 -12.01 5.49
CA TYR A 171 4.15 -12.80 5.79
C TYR A 171 5.23 -12.74 4.68
N ASN A 172 6.47 -13.10 5.04
CA ASN A 172 7.46 -13.65 4.09
C ASN A 172 6.75 -14.72 3.26
N ILE A 173 6.36 -14.40 2.04
CA ILE A 173 5.69 -15.34 1.17
C ILE A 173 6.59 -15.43 -0.04
N GLU A 174 7.27 -16.57 -0.15
CA GLU A 174 8.16 -16.92 -1.25
C GLU A 174 7.44 -16.97 -2.62
N HIS A 175 6.22 -16.45 -2.75
CA HIS A 175 5.27 -16.87 -3.78
C HIS A 175 4.33 -15.76 -4.27
N GLU A 176 3.85 -15.96 -5.51
CA GLU A 176 3.15 -15.03 -6.39
C GLU A 176 2.01 -14.25 -5.72
N CYS A 177 1.99 -12.94 -5.97
CA CYS A 177 0.89 -12.06 -5.59
C CYS A 177 0.17 -11.54 -6.82
N ILE A 178 -1.14 -11.65 -6.80
CA ILE A 178 -2.02 -11.16 -7.86
C ILE A 178 -2.72 -9.92 -7.31
N ALA A 179 -2.26 -8.74 -7.75
CA ALA A 179 -3.05 -7.52 -7.62
C ALA A 179 -4.09 -7.55 -8.75
N VAL A 180 -5.38 -7.63 -8.41
CA VAL A 180 -6.47 -7.60 -9.40
C VAL A 180 -6.81 -6.12 -9.65
N PRO A 181 -6.50 -5.55 -10.82
CA PRO A 181 -6.90 -4.18 -11.14
C PRO A 181 -8.41 -4.10 -11.40
N TYR A 182 -8.98 -2.90 -11.20
CA TYR A 182 -10.35 -2.57 -11.61
C TYR A 182 -10.49 -2.68 -13.14
N HIS A 183 -11.63 -3.20 -13.59
CA HIS A 183 -12.16 -2.97 -14.94
C HIS A 183 -13.09 -1.76 -14.94
#